data_AF-A0A1H6SR30-F1
#
_entry.id   AF-A0A1H6SR30-F1
#
_cell.length_a   1.000
_cell.length_b   1.000
_cell.length_c   1.000
_cell.angle_alpha   90.00
_cell.angle_beta   90.00
_cell.angle_gamma   90.00
#
_symmetry.space_group_name_H-M   'P 1'
#
loop_
_entity.id
_entity.type
_entity.pdbx_description
1 polymer ?
#
loop_
_entity_poly.entity_id
_entity_poly.type
_entity_poly.pdbx_seq_one_letter_code
_entity_poly.pdbx_strand_id
1 'polypeptide(L)' 'MVGSSITEDEKTVANRRLKIGFVLLVAGSTALMSLRIDPTLPQVAAAFAVGIGVGVVLLWFVLHNLREFRESLR' A
#
# COMPACT_ATOMS: atom_id res chain seq x y z
N MET A 1 -30.98 -0.59 7.40
CA MET A 1 -29.68 -0.70 6.69
C MET A 1 -29.96 -1.17 5.28
N VAL A 2 -29.67 -0.35 4.27
CA VAL A 2 -29.70 -0.82 2.88
C VAL A 2 -28.63 -1.89 2.72
N GLY A 3 -28.99 -3.04 2.15
CA GLY A 3 -28.03 -4.10 1.84
C GLY A 3 -26.94 -3.52 0.95
N SER A 4 -25.68 -3.81 1.29
CA SER A 4 -24.51 -3.46 0.49
C SER A 4 -24.77 -3.84 -0.97
N SER A 5 -24.79 -2.87 -1.88
CA SER A 5 -24.92 -3.11 -3.33
C SER A 5 -23.71 -3.85 -3.91
N ILE A 6 -22.66 -4.03 -3.11
CA ILE A 6 -21.43 -4.74 -3.44
C ILE A 6 -21.44 -6.09 -2.72
N THR A 7 -21.18 -7.16 -3.47
CA THR A 7 -21.00 -8.52 -2.95
C THR A 7 -19.69 -8.66 -2.17
N GLU A 8 -19.57 -9.67 -1.30
CA GLU A 8 -18.34 -9.88 -0.51
C GLU A 8 -17.12 -10.19 -1.39
N ASP A 9 -17.31 -10.84 -2.54
CA ASP A 9 -16.26 -11.10 -3.52
C ASP A 9 -15.76 -9.80 -4.16
N GLU A 10 -16.68 -8.91 -4.58
CA GLU A 10 -16.32 -7.61 -5.13
C GLU A 10 -15.56 -6.76 -4.12
N LYS A 11 -15.97 -6.77 -2.84
CA LYS A 11 -15.22 -6.09 -1.75
C LYS A 11 -13.81 -6.64 -1.61
N THR A 12 -13.64 -7.95 -1.66
CA THR A 12 -12.33 -8.60 -1.52
C THR A 12 -11.41 -8.22 -2.67
N VAL A 13 -11.93 -8.25 -3.91
CA VAL A 13 -11.18 -7.84 -5.10
C VAL A 13 -10.81 -6.35 -5.05
N ALA A 14 -11.76 -5.48 -4.70
CA ALA A 14 -11.53 -4.05 -4.56
C ALA A 14 -10.46 -3.75 -3.50
N ASN A 15 -10.57 -4.37 -2.32
CA ASN A 15 -9.59 -4.23 -1.25
C ASN A 15 -8.21 -4.73 -1.67
N ARG A 16 -8.11 -5.84 -2.40
CA ARG A 16 -6.84 -6.34 -2.91
C ARG A 16 -6.19 -5.34 -3.87
N ARG A 17 -6.96 -4.81 -4.83
CA ARG A 17 -6.47 -3.82 -5.79
C ARG A 17 -6.02 -2.53 -5.09
N LEU A 18 -6.78 -2.05 -4.11
CA LEU A 18 -6.43 -0.85 -3.34
C LEU A 18 -5.11 -1.04 -2.59
N LYS A 19 -4.92 -2.18 -1.92
CA LYS A 19 -3.67 -2.52 -1.22
C LYS A 19 -2.47 -2.56 -2.16
N ILE A 20 -2.63 -3.21 -3.31
CA ILE A 20 -1.58 -3.27 -4.35
C ILE A 20 -1.27 -1.87 -4.87
N GLY A 21 -2.29 -1.09 -5.21
CA GLY A 21 -2.14 0.29 -5.68
C GLY A 21 -1.42 1.19 -4.69
N PHE A 22 -1.74 1.08 -3.40
CA PHE A 22 -1.04 1.81 -2.34
C PHE A 22 0.46 1.50 -2.31
N VAL A 23 0.83 0.21 -2.29
CA VAL A 23 2.25 -0.19 -2.27
C VAL A 23 2.97 0.27 -3.54
N LEU A 24 2.35 0.12 -4.71
CA LEU A 24 2.93 0.57 -5.98
C LEU A 24 3.09 2.09 -6.04
N LEU A 25 2.17 2.85 -5.47
CA LEU A 25 2.27 4.31 -5.40
C LEU A 25 3.46 4.74 -4.54
N VAL A 26 3.65 4.11 -3.37
CA VAL A 26 4.81 4.36 -2.50
C VAL A 26 6.11 3.99 -3.23
N ALA A 27 6.17 2.78 -3.82
CA ALA A 27 7.33 2.30 -4.55
C ALA A 27 7.70 3.20 -5.74
N GLY A 28 6.69 3.59 -6.54
CA GLY A 28 6.86 4.52 -7.65
C GLY A 28 7.32 5.90 -7.20
N SER A 29 6.79 6.41 -6.08
CA SER A 29 7.23 7.68 -5.51
C SER A 29 8.70 7.65 -5.11
N THR A 30 9.15 6.59 -4.42
CA THR A 30 10.57 6.42 -4.05
C THR A 30 11.47 6.33 -5.28
N ALA A 31 11.07 5.56 -6.30
CA ALA A 31 11.83 5.43 -7.54
C ALA A 31 11.92 6.76 -8.29
N LEU A 32 10.81 7.48 -8.46
CA LEU A 32 10.79 8.79 -9.10
C LEU A 32 11.61 9.84 -8.33
N MET A 33 11.58 9.80 -7.00
CA MET A 33 12.39 10.70 -6.18
C MET A 33 13.89 10.47 -6.38
N SER A 34 14.30 9.22 -6.59
CA SER A 34 15.71 8.88 -6.82
C SER A 34 16.28 9.53 -8.08
N LEU A 35 15.46 9.81 -9.10
CA LEU A 35 15.90 10.44 -10.35
C LEU A 35 16.49 11.83 -10.17
N ARG A 36 16.33 12.46 -8.99
CA ARG A 36 16.90 13.77 -8.68
C ARG A 36 18.42 13.78 -8.47
N ILE A 37 19.05 12.61 -8.31
CA ILE A 37 20.49 12.47 -8.03
C ILE A 37 21.23 11.69 -9.13
N ASP A 38 20.75 11.75 -10.37
CA ASP A 38 21.31 11.05 -11.53
C ASP A 38 21.66 9.57 -11.27
N PRO A 39 20.71 8.77 -10.77
CA PRO A 39 20.97 7.39 -10.38
C PRO A 39 21.21 6.50 -11.61
N THR A 40 22.00 5.45 -11.42
CA THR A 40 22.08 4.35 -12.37
C THR A 40 20.80 3.51 -12.38
N LEU A 41 20.53 2.77 -13.46
CA LEU A 41 19.33 1.93 -13.57
C LEU A 41 19.17 0.91 -12.42
N PRO A 42 20.23 0.21 -11.96
CA PRO A 42 20.13 -0.67 -10.80
C PRO A 42 19.77 0.06 -9.51
N GLN A 43 20.20 1.32 -9.32
CA GLN A 43 19.87 2.12 -8.15
C GLN A 43 18.40 2.54 -8.15
N VAL A 44 17.81 2.84 -9.32
CA VAL A 44 16.36 3.11 -9.43
C VAL A 44 15.55 1.86 -9.09
N ALA A 45 15.96 0.69 -9.57
CA ALA A 45 15.32 -0.58 -9.22
C ALA A 45 15.43 -0.89 -7.73
N ALA A 46 16.58 -0.62 -7.11
CA ALA A 46 16.77 -0.74 -5.67
C ALA A 46 15.87 0.23 -4.89
N ALA A 47 15.76 1.49 -5.32
CA ALA A 47 14.87 2.48 -4.72
C ALA A 47 13.39 2.04 -4.81
N PHE A 48 12.98 1.47 -5.94
CA PHE A 48 11.64 0.89 -6.09
C PHE A 48 11.42 -0.29 -5.13
N ALA A 49 12.38 -1.20 -5.02
CA ALA A 49 12.30 -2.35 -4.10
C ALA A 49 12.23 -1.91 -2.62
N VAL A 50 13.02 -0.89 -2.23
CA VAL A 50 12.93 -0.28 -0.91
C VAL A 50 11.55 0.34 -0.69
N GLY A 51 11.02 1.06 -1.68
CA GLY A 51 9.69 1.64 -1.60
C GLY A 51 8.56 0.61 -1.51
N ILE A 52 8.71 -0.58 -2.11
CA ILE A 52 7.80 -1.72 -1.86
C ILE A 52 7.85 -2.13 -0.39
N GLY A 53 9.06 -2.33 0.15
CA GLY A 53 9.23 -2.69 1.56
C GLY A 53 8.58 -1.68 2.50
N VAL A 54 8.83 -0.38 2.27
CA VAL A 54 8.22 0.72 3.03
C VAL A 54 6.69 0.70 2.87
N GLY A 55 6.18 0.56 1.65
CA GLY A 55 4.74 0.50 1.38
C GLY A 55 4.05 -0.66 2.09
N VAL A 56 4.68 -1.85 2.13
CA VAL A 56 4.16 -3.01 2.86
C VAL A 56 4.14 -2.76 4.36
N VAL A 57 5.22 -2.20 4.93
CA VAL A 57 5.29 -1.87 6.36
C VAL A 57 4.23 -0.85 6.75
N LEU A 58 4.06 0.21 5.95
CA LEU A 58 3.03 1.23 6.18
C LEU A 58 1.62 0.64 6.09
N LEU A 59 1.36 -0.20 5.08
CA LEU A 59 0.06 -0.85 4.95
C LEU A 59 -0.22 -1.77 6.14
N TRP A 60 0.77 -2.54 6.59
CA TRP A 60 0.67 -3.37 7.77
C TRP A 60 0.37 -2.52 9.01
N PHE A 61 1.11 -1.42 9.22
CA PHE A 61 0.92 -0.52 10.35
C PHE A 61 -0.50 0.04 10.39
N VAL A 62 -1.01 0.55 9.26
CA VAL A 62 -2.38 1.09 9.17
C VAL A 62 -3.41 0.00 9.48
N LEU A 63 -3.28 -1.18 8.87
CA LEU A 63 -4.26 -2.26 9.07
C LEU A 63 -4.19 -2.86 10.49
N HIS A 64 -3.01 -2.93 11.09
CA HIS A 64 -2.81 -3.41 12.45
C HIS A 64 -3.45 -2.44 13.45
N ASN A 65 -3.11 -1.16 13.35
CA ASN A 65 -3.62 -0.12 14.23
C ASN A 65 -5.15 0.03 14.12
N LEU A 66 -5.70 -0.06 12.89
CA LEU A 66 -7.16 -0.06 12.69
C LEU A 66 -7.87 -1.26 13.31
N ARG A 67 -7.21 -2.42 13.43
CA ARG A 67 -7.79 -3.58 14.13
C ARG A 67 -7.82 -3.33 15.62
N GLU A 68 -6.71 -2.84 16.18
CA GLU A 68 -6.59 -2.51 17.61
C GLU A 68 -7.62 -1.46 18.03
N PHE A 69 -7.77 -0.36 17.27
CA PHE A 69 -8.81 0.64 17.52
C PHE A 69 -10.23 0.10 17.46
N ARG A 70 -10.50 -0.88 16.58
CA ARG A 70 -11.83 -1.52 16.51
C ARG A 70 -12.08 -2.47 17.67
N GLU A 71 -11.05 -3.08 18.22
CA GLU A 71 -11.13 -3.94 19.40
C GLU A 71 -11.34 -3.11 20.66
N SER A 72 -10.70 -1.94 20.79
CA SER A 72 -10.87 -1.04 21.95
C SER A 72 -12.25 -0.39 22.06
N LEU A 73 -13.03 -0.36 20.97
CA LEU A 73 -14.38 0.21 20.91
C LEU A 73 -15.49 -0.81 21.22
N ARG A 74 -15.15 -2.09 21.38
CA ARG A 74 -16.08 -3.15 21.76
C ARG A 74 -16.08 -3.37 23.26
#